data_AF-X1R3N2-F1
#
_entry.id   AF-X1R3N2-F1
#
_cell.length_a   1.000
_cell.length_b   1.000
_cell.length_c   1.000
_cell.angle_alpha   90.00
_cell.angle_beta   90.00
_cell.angle_gamma   90.00
#
_symmetry.space_group_name_H-M   'P 1'
#
loop_
_entity.id
_entity.type
_entity.pdbx_description
1 polymer ?
#
loop_
_entity_poly.entity_id
_entity_poly.type
_entity_poly.pdbx_seq_one_letter_code
_entity_poly.pdbx_strand_id
1 'polypeptide(L)'
;MRNIVIGQFTVKFTYRAGTGSKKLLKSFNEIYILNLHGNARIGEKCPDGSKDENVFDIMQGVSIALFIKNKEQESFGKVFYQDVYGTRKNKYDFLDNNDIKTIKWKELKLSEPYYFFVEKDFSFQAHYDKFFPVSEIFNKFSSGVKTHRDHFVAGFTKEEIKQRMRTFTSDLPDDLVKQALNLKDTRDWKINNARKN
;
A
#
# COMPACT_ATOMS: atom_id res chain seq x y z
N MET A 1 -20.76 23.25 17.50
CA MET A 1 -20.53 23.21 16.03
C MET A 1 -19.83 21.90 15.70
N ARG A 2 -20.30 21.15 14.70
CA ARG A 2 -19.62 19.92 14.23
C ARG A 2 -18.61 20.34 13.17
N ASN A 3 -17.32 20.16 13.44
CA ASN A 3 -16.29 20.41 12.44
C ASN A 3 -16.12 19.14 11.60
N ILE A 4 -16.66 19.15 10.39
CA ILE A 4 -16.48 18.06 9.41
C ILE A 4 -15.24 18.41 8.60
N VAL A 5 -14.17 17.62 8.75
CA VAL A 5 -13.01 17.69 7.85
C VAL A 5 -13.30 16.76 6.68
N ILE A 6 -13.72 17.31 5.56
CA ILE A 6 -13.86 16.58 4.30
C ILE A 6 -12.50 16.62 3.62
N GLY A 7 -11.80 15.48 3.60
CA GLY A 7 -10.60 15.31 2.79
C GLY A 7 -10.89 14.34 1.65
N GLN A 8 -10.73 14.79 0.40
CA GLN A 8 -10.51 13.87 -0.71
C GLN A 8 -9.09 13.35 -0.59
N PHE A 9 -8.93 12.19 0.02
CA PHE A 9 -7.65 11.51 0.01
C PHE A 9 -7.69 10.42 -1.05
N THR A 10 -6.86 10.53 -2.08
CA THR A 10 -6.36 9.32 -2.76
C THR A 10 -5.41 8.65 -1.77
N VAL A 11 -5.98 7.96 -0.77
CA VAL A 11 -5.16 7.26 0.21
C VAL A 11 -4.64 6.04 -0.50
N LYS A 12 -3.34 6.03 -0.78
CA LYS A 12 -2.61 4.77 -0.76
C LYS A 12 -2.64 4.30 0.69
N PHE A 13 -3.77 3.72 1.13
CA PHE A 13 -3.82 2.97 2.38
C PHE A 13 -2.93 1.77 2.10
N THR A 14 -1.64 1.96 2.32
CA THR A 14 -0.83 0.83 2.71
C THR A 14 -1.46 0.45 4.03
N TYR A 15 -2.31 -0.58 4.04
CA TYR A 15 -2.90 -1.19 5.24
C TYR A 15 -1.82 -1.82 6.12
N ARG A 16 -0.67 -1.16 6.26
CA ARG A 16 0.28 -1.35 7.34
C ARG A 16 -0.36 -0.70 8.56
N ALA A 17 -1.30 -1.46 9.09
CA ALA A 17 -1.62 -1.48 10.49
C ALA A 17 -0.40 -1.16 11.37
N GLY A 18 -0.59 -0.25 12.33
CA GLY A 18 0.47 0.23 13.20
C GLY A 18 0.17 1.59 13.84
N THR A 19 1.23 2.32 14.18
CA THR A 19 1.16 3.58 14.96
C THR A 19 0.32 4.68 14.29
N GLY A 20 0.20 4.69 12.97
CA GLY A 20 -0.62 5.66 12.22
C GLY A 20 -2.11 5.51 12.52
N SER A 21 -2.67 4.29 12.36
CA SER A 21 -4.07 4.01 12.66
C SER A 21 -4.40 4.32 14.13
N LYS A 22 -3.52 3.93 15.07
CA LYS A 22 -3.69 4.23 16.50
C LYS A 22 -3.77 5.73 16.78
N LYS A 23 -2.98 6.56 16.08
CA LYS A 23 -3.05 8.03 16.21
C LYS A 23 -4.36 8.60 15.66
N LEU A 24 -4.85 8.08 14.54
CA LEU A 24 -6.15 8.49 13.97
C LEU A 24 -7.29 8.17 14.94
N LEU A 25 -7.28 6.98 15.53
CA LEU A 25 -8.26 6.57 16.54
C LEU A 25 -8.24 7.45 17.79
N LYS A 26 -7.08 8.00 18.18
CA LYS A 26 -7.00 8.97 19.30
C LYS A 26 -7.47 10.36 18.91
N SER A 27 -7.42 10.73 17.63
CA SER A 27 -7.66 12.09 17.17
C SER A 27 -9.10 12.35 16.74
N PHE A 28 -9.77 11.32 16.24
CA PHE A 28 -11.12 11.38 15.69
C PHE A 28 -12.06 10.45 16.47
N ASN A 29 -13.31 10.90 16.66
CA ASN A 29 -14.33 10.14 17.37
C ASN A 29 -14.95 9.06 16.48
N GLU A 30 -15.14 9.39 15.20
CA GLU A 30 -15.72 8.49 14.22
C GLU A 30 -14.94 8.61 12.90
N ILE A 31 -14.68 7.47 12.29
CA ILE A 31 -14.01 7.37 11.00
C ILE A 31 -14.87 6.49 10.10
N TYR A 32 -15.33 7.03 8.98
CA TYR A 32 -16.11 6.29 7.98
C TYR A 32 -15.24 6.03 6.77
N ILE A 33 -15.19 4.79 6.30
CA ILE A 33 -14.34 4.36 5.18
C ILE A 33 -15.22 3.61 4.18
N LEU A 34 -15.48 4.27 3.06
CA LEU A 34 -16.14 3.66 1.91
C LEU A 34 -15.07 3.22 0.91
N ASN A 35 -14.82 1.92 0.82
CA ASN A 35 -13.84 1.37 -0.11
C ASN A 35 -14.49 1.16 -1.48
N LEU A 36 -13.97 1.85 -2.50
CA LEU A 36 -14.45 1.76 -3.87
C LEU A 36 -13.61 0.80 -4.72
N HIS A 37 -12.61 0.12 -4.15
CA HIS A 37 -11.79 -0.88 -4.83
C HIS A 37 -11.19 -0.37 -6.16
N GLY A 38 -11.08 -1.25 -7.17
CA GLY A 38 -10.59 -0.93 -8.51
C GLY A 38 -9.07 -1.02 -8.65
N ASN A 39 -8.38 -1.83 -7.85
CA ASN A 39 -6.94 -1.99 -7.94
C ASN A 39 -6.52 -2.91 -9.09
N ALA A 40 -6.35 -2.32 -10.27
CA ALA A 40 -5.89 -3.02 -11.47
C ALA A 40 -4.46 -3.60 -11.35
N ARG A 41 -3.61 -3.07 -10.46
CA ARG A 41 -2.22 -3.59 -10.31
C ARG A 41 -2.18 -5.00 -9.74
N ILE A 42 -3.12 -5.35 -8.87
CA ILE A 42 -3.22 -6.68 -8.27
C ILE A 42 -4.26 -7.55 -8.98
N GLY A 43 -4.89 -7.03 -10.04
CA GLY A 43 -5.98 -7.71 -10.74
C GLY A 43 -7.20 -7.95 -9.85
N GLU A 44 -7.55 -6.97 -9.00
CA GLU A 44 -8.69 -7.06 -8.09
C GLU A 44 -9.99 -7.36 -8.86
N LYS A 45 -10.83 -8.21 -8.27
CA LYS A 45 -12.13 -8.62 -8.80
C LYS A 45 -13.17 -8.55 -7.69
N CYS A 46 -14.43 -8.49 -8.08
CA CYS A 46 -15.53 -8.59 -7.14
C CYS A 46 -15.52 -9.96 -6.44
N PRO A 47 -16.13 -10.09 -5.24
CA PRO A 47 -16.21 -11.36 -4.52
C PRO A 47 -16.89 -12.50 -5.32
N ASP A 48 -17.76 -12.16 -6.26
CA ASP A 48 -18.42 -13.10 -7.18
C ASP A 48 -17.57 -13.44 -8.42
N GLY A 49 -16.36 -12.89 -8.53
CA GLY A 49 -15.44 -13.07 -9.65
C GLY A 49 -15.68 -12.14 -10.84
N SER A 50 -16.72 -11.30 -10.79
CA SER A 50 -17.00 -10.32 -11.83
C SER A 50 -15.96 -9.19 -11.85
N LYS A 51 -15.99 -8.37 -12.93
CA LYS A 51 -15.02 -7.29 -13.13
C LYS A 51 -15.23 -6.19 -12.10
N ASP A 52 -14.15 -5.77 -11.46
CA ASP A 52 -14.12 -4.60 -10.58
C ASP A 52 -13.34 -3.46 -11.25
N GLU A 53 -13.96 -2.30 -11.41
CA GLU A 53 -13.39 -1.17 -12.14
C GLU A 53 -13.08 0.01 -11.24
N ASN A 54 -11.98 0.70 -11.54
CA ASN A 54 -11.62 1.92 -10.82
C ASN A 54 -12.57 3.07 -11.19
N VAL A 55 -12.94 3.89 -10.21
CA VAL A 55 -13.76 5.10 -10.42
C VAL A 55 -12.99 6.21 -11.15
N PHE A 56 -11.65 6.23 -11.06
CA PHE A 56 -10.79 7.14 -11.81
C PHE A 56 -9.95 6.38 -12.86
N ASP A 57 -9.35 7.11 -13.80
CA ASP A 57 -8.44 6.54 -14.80
C ASP A 57 -7.04 6.26 -14.23
N ILE A 58 -7.00 5.52 -13.11
CA ILE A 58 -5.78 5.12 -12.40
C ILE A 58 -5.80 3.62 -12.09
N MET A 59 -4.62 3.04 -11.87
CA MET A 59 -4.50 1.61 -11.57
C MET A 59 -4.63 1.27 -10.08
N GLN A 60 -4.49 2.25 -9.19
CA GLN A 60 -4.51 2.04 -7.74
C GLN A 60 -5.95 2.16 -7.23
N GLY A 61 -6.38 1.23 -6.38
CA GLY A 61 -7.71 1.27 -5.78
C GLY A 61 -7.98 2.55 -4.98
N VAL A 62 -9.26 2.89 -4.85
CA VAL A 62 -9.74 4.17 -4.30
C VAL A 62 -10.66 3.93 -3.10
N SER A 63 -10.60 4.81 -2.11
CA SER A 63 -11.59 4.86 -1.03
C SER A 63 -11.92 6.31 -0.66
N ILE A 64 -13.10 6.51 -0.09
CA ILE A 64 -13.54 7.78 0.51
C ILE A 64 -13.48 7.60 2.03
N ALA A 65 -12.81 8.53 2.71
CA ALA A 65 -12.69 8.50 4.17
C ALA A 65 -13.19 9.81 4.79
N LEU A 66 -14.10 9.72 5.76
CA LEU A 66 -14.63 10.85 6.50
C LEU A 66 -14.18 10.74 7.97
N PHE A 67 -13.55 11.79 8.47
CA PHE A 67 -13.02 11.84 9.83
C PHE A 67 -13.77 12.89 10.64
N ILE A 68 -14.50 12.46 11.68
CA ILE A 68 -15.35 13.34 12.49
C ILE A 68 -14.70 13.58 13.85
N LYS A 69 -14.57 14.86 14.20
CA LYS A 69 -14.09 15.32 15.50
C LYS A 69 -15.14 16.23 16.14
N ASN A 70 -15.80 15.72 17.18
CA ASN A 70 -16.91 16.38 17.85
C ASN A 70 -16.51 16.97 19.21
N LYS A 71 -15.74 16.24 20.02
CA LYS A 71 -15.31 16.62 21.38
C LYS A 71 -13.96 15.99 21.70
N GLU A 72 -13.30 16.46 22.75
CA GLU A 72 -12.19 15.72 23.36
C GLU A 72 -12.68 14.31 23.75
N GLN A 73 -11.83 13.31 23.55
CA GLN A 73 -12.16 11.92 23.82
C GLN A 73 -11.08 11.29 24.69
N GLU A 74 -11.53 10.49 25.65
CA GLU A 74 -10.65 9.68 26.50
C GLU A 74 -10.43 8.29 25.91
N SER A 75 -11.34 7.81 25.06
CA SER A 75 -11.30 6.50 24.42
C SER A 75 -10.96 6.58 22.92
N PHE A 76 -10.66 5.42 22.32
CA PHE A 76 -10.48 5.33 20.87
C PHE A 76 -11.80 5.57 20.13
N GLY A 77 -11.71 6.30 19.03
CA GLY A 77 -12.81 6.48 18.10
C GLY A 77 -13.26 5.18 17.44
N LYS A 78 -14.46 5.23 16.88
CA LYS A 78 -15.08 4.13 16.16
C LYS A 78 -14.73 4.19 14.68
N VAL A 79 -14.61 3.03 14.05
CA VAL A 79 -14.38 2.91 12.60
C VAL A 79 -15.54 2.19 11.97
N PHE A 80 -16.12 2.81 10.97
CA PHE A 80 -17.22 2.33 10.16
C PHE A 80 -16.71 2.08 8.75
N TYR A 81 -17.05 0.93 8.19
CA TYR A 81 -16.50 0.47 6.93
C TYR A 81 -17.60 -0.08 6.02
N GLN A 82 -17.45 0.14 4.72
CA GLN A 82 -18.31 -0.43 3.69
C GLN A 82 -17.52 -0.63 2.40
N ASP A 83 -17.67 -1.80 1.77
CA ASP A 83 -17.14 -2.07 0.43
C ASP A 83 -18.18 -1.74 -0.65
N VAL A 84 -17.70 -1.24 -1.79
CA VAL A 84 -18.46 -1.05 -3.02
C VAL A 84 -17.66 -1.63 -4.18
N TYR A 85 -18.06 -2.82 -4.61
CA TYR A 85 -17.50 -3.51 -5.77
C TYR A 85 -18.35 -3.26 -7.02
N GLY A 86 -17.75 -3.47 -8.19
CA GLY A 86 -18.45 -3.53 -9.47
C GLY A 86 -17.87 -2.61 -10.54
N THR A 87 -18.67 -2.35 -11.58
CA THR A 87 -18.30 -1.46 -12.67
C THR A 87 -18.23 -0.01 -12.19
N ARG A 88 -17.52 0.83 -12.95
CA ARG A 88 -17.42 2.26 -12.66
C ARG A 88 -18.80 2.91 -12.58
N LYS A 89 -19.71 2.54 -13.49
CA LYS A 89 -21.08 3.04 -13.51
C LYS A 89 -21.84 2.67 -12.23
N ASN A 90 -21.81 1.41 -11.82
CA ASN A 90 -22.52 0.96 -10.62
C ASN A 90 -22.00 1.67 -9.36
N LYS A 91 -20.70 1.96 -9.29
CA LYS A 91 -20.09 2.71 -8.20
C LYS A 91 -20.57 4.17 -8.17
N TYR A 92 -20.66 4.83 -9.32
CA TYR A 92 -21.24 6.18 -9.39
C TYR A 92 -22.72 6.18 -9.02
N ASP A 93 -23.51 5.25 -9.58
CA ASP A 93 -24.93 5.11 -9.24
C ASP A 93 -25.12 4.87 -7.73
N PHE A 94 -24.24 4.09 -7.09
CA PHE A 94 -24.25 3.90 -5.64
C PHE A 94 -23.97 5.20 -4.88
N LEU A 95 -22.97 5.97 -5.31
CA LEU A 95 -22.59 7.24 -4.67
C LEU A 95 -23.64 8.33 -4.83
N ASP A 96 -24.32 8.39 -5.98
CA ASP A 96 -25.36 9.39 -6.25
C ASP A 96 -26.65 9.12 -5.47
N ASN A 97 -26.95 7.84 -5.20
CA ASN A 97 -28.17 7.42 -4.50
C ASN A 97 -27.99 7.20 -2.99
N ASN A 98 -26.78 7.38 -2.46
CA ASN A 98 -26.52 7.14 -1.05
C ASN A 98 -25.76 8.28 -0.37
N ASP A 99 -26.07 8.51 0.89
CA ASP A 99 -25.34 9.41 1.77
C ASP A 99 -24.85 8.67 3.03
N ILE A 100 -24.18 9.40 3.93
CA ILE A 100 -23.63 8.83 5.16
C ILE A 100 -24.69 8.15 6.05
N LYS A 101 -25.96 8.54 5.97
CA LYS A 101 -27.06 7.99 6.77
C LYS A 101 -27.74 6.80 6.08
N THR A 102 -27.75 6.76 4.75
CA THR A 102 -28.37 5.64 4.00
C THR A 102 -27.43 4.46 3.83
N ILE A 103 -26.11 4.69 3.79
CA ILE A 103 -25.12 3.61 3.72
C ILE A 103 -25.21 2.73 4.97
N LYS A 104 -25.30 1.42 4.74
CA LYS A 104 -25.31 0.40 5.80
C LYS A 104 -23.89 0.12 6.29
N TRP A 105 -23.40 0.99 7.16
CA TRP A 105 -22.05 0.85 7.71
C TRP A 105 -21.88 -0.36 8.61
N LYS A 106 -20.73 -1.02 8.49
CA LYS A 106 -20.27 -2.03 9.43
C LYS A 106 -19.25 -1.42 10.39
N GLU A 107 -19.53 -1.47 11.70
CA GLU A 107 -18.54 -1.10 12.71
C GLU A 107 -17.44 -2.16 12.77
N LEU A 108 -16.19 -1.76 12.56
CA LEU A 108 -15.03 -2.65 12.61
C LEU A 108 -14.61 -2.90 14.06
N LYS A 109 -14.36 -4.17 14.38
CA LYS A 109 -13.70 -4.55 15.63
C LYS A 109 -12.20 -4.32 15.49
N LEU A 110 -11.71 -3.30 16.19
CA LEU A 110 -10.30 -2.90 16.14
C LEU A 110 -9.52 -3.65 17.22
N SER A 111 -8.54 -4.45 16.81
CA SER A 111 -7.68 -5.21 17.71
C SER A 111 -6.21 -4.80 17.61
N GLU A 112 -5.52 -4.84 18.75
CA GLU A 112 -4.07 -4.75 18.78
C GLU A 112 -3.43 -5.97 18.09
N PRO A 113 -2.19 -5.84 17.56
CA PRO A 113 -1.37 -4.63 17.53
C PRO A 113 -1.71 -3.68 16.36
N TYR A 114 -2.63 -4.09 15.51
CA TYR A 114 -2.68 -3.61 14.14
C TYR A 114 -3.72 -2.51 13.88
N TYR A 115 -4.88 -2.57 14.53
CA TYR A 115 -6.00 -1.64 14.32
C TYR A 115 -6.35 -1.47 12.83
N PHE A 116 -6.68 -2.59 12.17
CA PHE A 116 -6.99 -2.58 10.74
C PHE A 116 -8.25 -1.76 10.43
N PHE A 117 -8.13 -0.91 9.42
CA PHE A 117 -9.23 -0.08 8.88
C PHE A 117 -9.88 -0.76 7.66
N VAL A 118 -9.81 -2.09 7.65
CA VAL A 118 -10.44 -3.00 6.71
C VAL A 118 -10.93 -4.18 7.51
N GLU A 119 -11.99 -4.80 7.02
CA GLU A 119 -12.39 -6.08 7.54
C GLU A 119 -11.30 -7.14 7.30
N LYS A 120 -10.95 -7.83 8.38
CA LYS A 120 -10.03 -8.96 8.38
C LYS A 120 -10.66 -10.09 9.17
N ASP A 121 -10.68 -11.27 8.58
CA ASP A 121 -11.11 -12.47 9.28
C ASP A 121 -9.96 -12.97 10.16
N PHE A 122 -10.16 -12.90 11.48
CA PHE A 122 -9.23 -13.42 12.49
C PHE A 122 -9.75 -14.69 13.16
N SER A 123 -10.77 -15.35 12.61
CA SER A 123 -11.39 -16.56 13.18
C SER A 123 -10.37 -17.67 13.48
N PHE A 124 -9.35 -17.81 12.64
CA PHE A 124 -8.28 -18.80 12.79
C PHE A 124 -7.02 -18.27 13.48
N GLN A 125 -6.97 -17.01 13.91
CA GLN A 125 -5.76 -16.40 14.46
C GLN A 125 -5.27 -17.13 15.72
N ALA A 126 -6.17 -17.44 16.65
CA ALA A 126 -5.82 -18.17 17.89
C ALA A 126 -5.33 -19.60 17.64
N HIS A 127 -5.70 -20.21 16.50
CA HIS A 127 -5.16 -21.51 16.10
C HIS A 127 -3.80 -21.34 15.43
N TYR A 128 -3.65 -20.35 14.55
CA TYR A 128 -2.39 -20.02 13.88
C TYR A 128 -1.28 -19.64 14.87
N ASP A 129 -1.61 -18.87 15.92
CA ASP A 129 -0.64 -18.40 16.92
C ASP A 129 -0.09 -19.52 17.82
N LYS A 130 -0.63 -20.75 17.73
CA LYS A 130 -0.08 -21.92 18.41
C LYS A 130 1.11 -22.53 17.67
N PHE A 131 1.30 -22.21 16.40
CA PHE A 131 2.42 -22.71 15.60
C PHE A 131 3.67 -21.86 15.83
N PHE A 132 4.84 -22.48 15.63
CA PHE A 132 6.12 -21.78 15.73
C PHE A 132 6.23 -20.69 14.64
N PRO A 133 6.64 -19.46 15.00
CA PRO A 133 6.98 -18.45 14.02
C PRO A 133 8.11 -18.94 13.10
N VAL A 134 8.01 -18.67 11.80
CA VAL A 134 9.05 -19.04 10.82
C VAL A 134 10.43 -18.48 11.21
N SER A 135 10.46 -17.29 11.81
CA SER A 135 11.67 -16.65 12.32
C SER A 135 12.34 -17.40 13.47
N GLU A 136 11.61 -18.24 14.21
CA GLU A 136 12.15 -19.08 15.28
C GLU A 136 12.60 -20.45 14.76
N ILE A 137 11.99 -20.92 13.67
CA ILE A 137 12.39 -22.18 13.00
C ILE A 137 13.76 -22.01 12.33
N PHE A 138 14.00 -20.86 11.68
CA PHE A 138 15.23 -20.61 10.94
C PHE A 138 16.12 -19.57 11.65
N ASN A 139 17.28 -20.01 12.14
CA ASN A 139 18.28 -19.14 12.78
C ASN A 139 18.84 -18.03 11.87
N LYS A 140 18.76 -18.24 10.55
CA LYS A 140 19.24 -17.29 9.55
C LYS A 140 18.18 -17.12 8.47
N PHE A 141 17.71 -15.89 8.31
CA PHE A 141 16.85 -15.49 7.23
C PHE A 141 17.30 -14.11 6.72
N SER A 142 17.07 -13.85 5.45
CA SER A 142 17.32 -12.55 4.84
C SER A 142 16.25 -12.27 3.81
N SER A 143 16.00 -10.99 3.53
CA SER A 143 15.22 -10.64 2.36
C SER A 143 16.02 -10.96 1.09
N GLY A 144 15.32 -11.28 0.00
CA GLY A 144 15.97 -11.43 -1.31
C GLY A 144 16.82 -10.20 -1.69
N VAL A 145 17.87 -10.44 -2.48
CA VAL A 145 18.79 -9.40 -2.95
C VAL A 145 18.01 -8.34 -3.73
N LYS A 146 18.14 -7.08 -3.32
CA LYS A 146 17.54 -5.94 -4.01
C LYS A 146 18.65 -5.16 -4.69
N THR A 147 18.68 -5.20 -6.00
CA THR A 147 19.77 -4.60 -6.76
C THR A 147 19.55 -3.12 -7.06
N HIS A 148 18.29 -2.68 -7.03
CA HIS A 148 17.81 -1.35 -7.43
C HIS A 148 18.10 -0.97 -8.89
N ARG A 149 18.81 -1.81 -9.65
CA ARG A 149 19.30 -1.58 -11.02
C ARG A 149 19.34 -2.91 -11.77
N ASP A 150 18.22 -3.62 -11.76
CA ASP A 150 18.12 -4.98 -12.33
C ASP A 150 18.57 -5.00 -13.80
N HIS A 151 18.22 -3.97 -14.58
CA HIS A 151 18.64 -3.85 -15.98
C HIS A 151 20.15 -3.78 -16.18
N PHE A 152 20.90 -3.38 -15.16
CA PHE A 152 22.37 -3.29 -15.19
C PHE A 152 23.02 -4.55 -14.62
N VAL A 153 22.55 -5.04 -13.47
CA VAL A 153 23.22 -6.12 -12.73
C VAL A 153 22.66 -7.52 -12.99
N ALA A 154 21.45 -7.62 -13.56
CA ALA A 154 20.80 -8.87 -13.91
C ALA A 154 20.65 -8.98 -15.43
N GLY A 155 20.78 -10.20 -15.95
CA GLY A 155 20.78 -10.49 -17.37
C GLY A 155 20.51 -11.97 -17.59
N PHE A 156 20.08 -12.31 -18.79
CA PHE A 156 19.74 -13.70 -19.13
C PHE A 156 20.99 -14.52 -19.44
N THR A 157 22.09 -13.86 -19.81
CA THR A 157 23.36 -14.52 -20.14
C THR A 157 24.51 -13.99 -19.30
N LYS A 158 25.53 -14.82 -19.11
CA LYS A 158 26.73 -14.46 -18.35
C LYS A 158 27.56 -13.40 -19.07
N GLU A 159 27.59 -13.47 -20.40
CA GLU A 159 28.35 -12.62 -21.30
C GLU A 159 27.83 -11.18 -21.27
N GLU A 160 26.51 -11.01 -21.27
CA GLU A 160 25.82 -9.72 -21.12
C GLU A 160 26.26 -9.01 -19.83
N ILE A 161 26.22 -9.73 -18.70
CA ILE A 161 26.63 -9.17 -17.40
C ILE A 161 28.11 -8.85 -17.38
N LYS A 162 28.97 -9.75 -17.87
CA LYS A 162 30.40 -9.49 -17.96
C LYS A 162 30.70 -8.24 -18.79
N GLN A 163 30.02 -8.04 -19.90
CA GLN A 163 30.22 -6.86 -20.76
C GLN A 163 29.80 -5.57 -20.04
N ARG A 164 28.66 -5.58 -19.35
CA ARG A 164 28.22 -4.45 -18.52
C ARG A 164 29.22 -4.13 -17.41
N MET A 165 29.72 -5.16 -16.71
CA MET A 165 30.71 -4.99 -15.64
C MET A 165 32.03 -4.45 -16.18
N ARG A 166 32.53 -4.97 -17.31
CA ARG A 166 33.74 -4.43 -17.97
C ARG A 166 33.58 -2.97 -18.34
N THR A 167 32.43 -2.60 -18.88
CA THR A 167 32.12 -1.18 -19.19
C THR A 167 32.10 -0.36 -17.90
N PHE A 168 31.46 -0.88 -16.85
CA PHE A 168 31.36 -0.23 -15.55
C PHE A 168 32.68 -0.15 -14.76
N THR A 169 33.69 -0.95 -15.08
CA THR A 169 35.02 -0.88 -14.44
C THR A 169 36.11 -0.37 -15.39
N SER A 170 35.73 0.07 -16.59
CA SER A 170 36.67 0.64 -17.56
C SER A 170 37.16 2.03 -17.15
N ASP A 171 38.30 2.46 -17.70
CA ASP A 171 38.86 3.81 -17.50
C ASP A 171 38.12 4.92 -18.27
N LEU A 172 36.96 4.62 -18.85
CA LEU A 172 36.14 5.62 -19.52
C LEU A 172 35.67 6.70 -18.53
N PRO A 173 35.53 7.96 -18.97
CA PRO A 173 34.87 9.00 -18.19
C PRO A 173 33.51 8.56 -17.69
N ASP A 174 33.18 8.92 -16.45
CA ASP A 174 31.93 8.52 -15.79
C ASP A 174 30.68 8.83 -16.62
N ASP A 175 30.68 9.96 -17.34
CA ASP A 175 29.57 10.36 -18.21
C ASP A 175 29.33 9.38 -19.38
N LEU A 176 30.40 8.84 -19.98
CA LEU A 176 30.29 7.85 -21.05
C LEU A 176 29.77 6.52 -20.53
N VAL A 177 30.23 6.09 -19.36
CA VAL A 177 29.76 4.86 -18.71
C VAL A 177 28.29 4.99 -18.31
N LYS A 178 27.91 6.17 -17.81
CA LYS A 178 26.53 6.49 -17.44
C LYS A 178 25.59 6.40 -18.64
N GLN A 179 26.01 6.93 -19.78
CA GLN A 179 25.25 6.85 -21.03
C GLN A 179 25.20 5.41 -21.57
N ALA A 180 26.33 4.73 -21.65
CA ALA A 180 26.42 3.37 -22.20
C ALA A 180 25.58 2.34 -21.43
N LEU A 181 25.51 2.48 -20.10
CA LEU A 181 24.77 1.55 -19.22
C LEU A 181 23.40 2.09 -18.79
N ASN A 182 22.98 3.24 -19.32
CA ASN A 182 21.74 3.94 -18.96
C ASN A 182 21.59 4.04 -17.43
N LEU A 183 22.63 4.51 -16.75
CA LEU A 183 22.65 4.67 -15.30
C LEU A 183 22.22 6.09 -14.94
N LYS A 184 21.46 6.22 -13.85
CA LYS A 184 21.02 7.50 -13.32
C LYS A 184 21.47 7.63 -11.88
N ASP A 185 21.96 8.82 -11.55
CA ASP A 185 22.28 9.18 -10.18
C ASP A 185 20.99 9.37 -9.40
N THR A 186 21.00 8.92 -8.15
CA THR A 186 19.94 9.21 -7.19
C THR A 186 20.52 10.09 -6.09
N ARG A 187 19.70 10.42 -5.07
CA ARG A 187 20.21 11.11 -3.88
C ARG A 187 21.30 10.29 -3.19
N ASP A 188 21.08 8.98 -3.08
CA ASP A 188 21.87 8.09 -2.24
C ASP A 188 22.91 7.27 -3.04
N TRP A 189 22.92 7.38 -4.38
CA TRP A 189 23.88 6.69 -5.26
C TRP A 189 24.37 7.62 -6.36
N LYS A 190 25.69 7.80 -6.44
CA LYS A 190 26.36 8.55 -7.50
C LYS A 190 27.36 7.66 -8.20
N ILE A 191 27.39 7.71 -9.53
CA ILE A 191 28.28 6.86 -10.34
C ILE A 191 29.76 7.07 -10.00
N ASN A 192 30.16 8.32 -9.75
CA ASN A 192 31.53 8.67 -9.39
C ASN A 192 31.97 8.04 -8.06
N ASN A 193 31.06 7.92 -7.10
CA ASN A 193 31.33 7.26 -5.82
C ASN A 193 31.30 5.74 -5.97
N ALA A 194 30.42 5.21 -6.82
CA ALA A 194 30.30 3.78 -7.05
C ALA A 194 31.46 3.18 -7.86
N ARG A 195 32.21 4.01 -8.60
CA ARG A 195 33.40 3.63 -9.37
C ARG A 195 34.71 4.00 -8.67
N LYS A 196 34.66 4.78 -7.58
CA LYS A 196 35.81 5.02 -6.71
C LYS A 196 35.95 3.81 -5.78
N ASN A 197 37.09 3.13 -5.87
CA ASN A 197 37.55 2.24 -4.79
C ASN A 197 37.99 3.07 -3.60
#